data_AF-A0A851KAS3-F1
#
_entry.id   AF-A0A851KAS3-F1
#
_cell.length_a   1.000
_cell.length_b   1.000
_cell.length_c   1.000
_cell.angle_alpha   90.00
_cell.angle_beta   90.00
_cell.angle_gamma   90.00
#
_symmetry.space_group_name_H-M   'P 1'
#
loop_
_entity.id
_entity.type
_entity.pdbx_description
1 polymer ?
#
loop_
_entity_poly.entity_id
_entity_poly.type
_entity_poly.pdbx_seq_one_letter_code
_entity_poly.pdbx_strand_id
1 'polypeptide(L)'
;GGFLLLPFLWLVNVVWFFREAFLAPPFGEQPRIKRYVLRSALGAGLWGLGLGVWVGLFQTRRSQWGALGDALSFTQPMGEP
;
A
#
# COMPACT_ATOMS: atom_id res chain seq x y z
N GLY A 1 -16.29 4.82 2.59
CA GLY A 1 -15.84 3.43 2.35
C GLY A 1 -14.35 3.45 2.12
N GLY A 2 -13.61 2.47 2.67
CA GLY A 2 -12.15 2.40 2.49
C GLY A 2 -11.40 1.73 3.64
N PHE A 3 -12.06 0.91 4.46
CA PHE A 3 -11.42 0.31 5.65
C PHE A 3 -10.76 -1.05 5.39
N LEU A 4 -10.79 -1.57 4.16
CA LEU A 4 -10.29 -2.91 3.85
C LEU A 4 -9.42 -2.91 2.58
N LEU A 5 -8.13 -3.19 2.76
CA LEU A 5 -7.23 -3.82 1.79
C LEU A 5 -7.01 -3.11 0.44
N LEU A 6 -7.25 -1.81 0.34
CA LEU A 6 -7.09 -1.05 -0.92
C LEU A 6 -6.03 0.07 -0.76
N PRO A 7 -4.72 -0.28 -0.71
CA PRO A 7 -3.66 0.72 -0.56
C PRO A 7 -3.64 1.74 -1.71
N PHE A 8 -4.02 1.32 -2.91
CA PHE A 8 -4.16 2.22 -4.06
C PHE A 8 -5.28 3.26 -3.87
N LEU A 9 -6.41 2.87 -3.26
CA LEU A 9 -7.50 3.79 -2.96
C LEU A 9 -7.06 4.86 -1.93
N TRP A 10 -6.26 4.46 -0.95
CA TRP A 10 -5.68 5.40 0.02
C TRP A 10 -4.70 6.36 -0.61
N LEU A 11 -3.86 5.89 -1.55
CA LEU A 11 -2.97 6.75 -2.32
C LEU A 11 -3.75 7.78 -3.15
N VAL A 12 -4.78 7.34 -3.88
CA VAL A 12 -5.68 8.24 -4.64
C VAL A 12 -6.32 9.27 -3.71
N ASN A 13 -6.81 8.84 -2.54
CA ASN A 13 -7.38 9.74 -1.54
C ASN A 13 -6.37 10.81 -1.08
N VAL A 14 -5.11 10.42 -0.87
CA VAL A 14 -4.05 11.37 -0.50
C VAL A 14 -3.79 12.37 -1.61
N VAL A 15 -3.57 11.91 -2.85
CA VAL A 15 -3.24 12.78 -3.99
C VAL A 15 -4.40 13.72 -4.33
N TRP A 16 -5.63 13.21 -4.35
CA TRP A 16 -6.81 13.98 -4.71
C TRP A 16 -7.08 15.09 -3.71
N PHE A 17 -7.10 14.77 -2.41
CA PHE A 17 -7.42 15.74 -1.36
C PHE A 17 -6.20 16.48 -0.82
N PHE A 18 -4.99 16.28 -1.36
CA PHE A 18 -3.80 16.99 -0.94
C PHE A 18 -3.96 18.50 -1.13
N ARG A 19 -4.57 18.90 -2.24
CA ARG A 19 -4.77 20.32 -2.56
C ARG A 19 -5.76 20.97 -1.60
N GLU A 20 -6.90 20.33 -1.35
CA GLU A 20 -7.92 20.81 -0.43
C GLU A 20 -7.43 20.80 1.02
N ALA A 21 -6.61 19.82 1.39
CA ALA A 21 -6.03 19.72 2.71
C ALA A 21 -4.95 20.78 2.95
N PHE A 22 -4.01 21.00 2.02
CA PHE A 22 -2.79 21.78 2.30
C PHE A 22 -2.66 23.09 1.51
N LEU A 23 -3.23 23.19 0.29
CA LEU A 23 -3.08 24.37 -0.58
C LEU A 23 -4.30 25.29 -0.58
N ALA A 24 -5.49 24.77 -0.26
CA ALA A 24 -6.70 25.59 -0.23
C ALA A 24 -6.68 26.60 0.94
N PRO A 25 -7.32 27.78 0.77
CA PRO A 25 -7.54 28.73 1.86
C PRO A 25 -8.20 28.07 3.08
N PRO A 26 -7.99 28.57 4.30
CA PRO A 26 -8.58 27.96 5.50
C PRO A 26 -10.11 27.95 5.44
N PHE A 27 -10.73 26.79 5.63
CA PHE A 27 -12.17 26.62 5.76
C PHE A 27 -12.51 25.66 6.90
N GLY A 28 -13.72 25.75 7.46
CA GLY A 28 -14.08 25.08 8.72
C GLY A 28 -13.85 23.55 8.76
N GLU A 29 -14.00 22.86 7.62
CA GLU A 29 -13.83 21.41 7.50
C GLU A 29 -12.39 20.97 7.16
N GLN A 30 -11.49 21.91 6.85
CA GLN A 30 -10.10 21.63 6.47
C GLN A 30 -9.33 20.79 7.51
N PRO A 31 -9.47 21.00 8.84
CA PRO A 31 -8.77 20.18 9.84
C PRO A 31 -9.21 18.71 9.82
N ARG A 32 -10.50 18.43 9.55
CA ARG A 32 -11.01 17.06 9.43
C ARG A 32 -10.44 16.39 8.20
N ILE A 33 -10.42 17.09 7.06
CA ILE A 33 -9.86 16.59 5.79
C ILE A 33 -8.37 16.30 5.95
N LYS A 34 -7.59 17.22 6.53
CA LYS A 34 -6.16 17.01 6.83
C LYS A 34 -5.93 15.73 7.62
N ARG A 35 -6.72 15.48 8.68
CA ARG A 35 -6.59 14.27 9.50
C ARG A 35 -6.90 12.98 8.73
N TYR A 36 -7.89 13.02 7.84
CA TYR A 36 -8.22 11.86 6.99
C TYR A 36 -7.16 11.58 5.92
N VAL A 37 -6.61 12.63 5.30
CA VAL A 37 -5.50 12.51 4.35
C VAL A 37 -4.27 11.93 5.05
N LEU A 38 -3.93 12.41 6.24
CA LEU A 38 -2.78 11.90 7.01
C LEU A 38 -2.94 10.42 7.37
N ARG A 39 -4.13 10.02 7.85
CA ARG A 39 -4.43 8.61 8.16
C ARG A 39 -4.35 7.72 6.91
N SER A 40 -4.83 8.22 5.77
CA SER A 40 -4.76 7.51 4.50
C SER A 40 -3.31 7.36 4.02
N ALA A 41 -2.48 8.40 4.19
CA ALA A 41 -1.06 8.36 3.86
C ALA A 41 -0.29 7.36 4.74
N LEU A 42 -0.56 7.34 6.05
CA LEU A 42 0.03 6.36 6.96
C LEU A 42 -0.38 4.93 6.59
N GLY A 43 -1.66 4.71 6.30
CA GLY A 43 -2.16 3.42 5.84
C GLY A 43 -1.48 2.97 4.55
N ALA A 44 -1.38 3.86 3.56
CA ALA A 44 -0.76 3.57 2.27
C ALA A 44 0.73 3.26 2.41
N GLY A 45 1.44 4.01 3.25
CA GLY A 45 2.85 3.77 3.56
C GLY A 45 3.06 2.43 4.27
N LEU A 46 2.23 2.10 5.27
CA LEU A 46 2.32 0.82 5.99
C LEU A 46 2.08 -0.37 5.05
N TRP A 47 1.09 -0.27 4.15
CA TRP A 47 0.86 -1.30 3.15
C TRP A 47 1.97 -1.39 2.11
N GLY A 48 2.50 -0.26 1.65
CA GLY A 48 3.63 -0.22 0.72
C GLY A 48 4.85 -0.91 1.31
N LEU A 49 5.17 -0.65 2.58
CA LEU A 49 6.25 -1.32 3.30
C LEU A 49 5.96 -2.81 3.52
N GLY A 50 4.75 -3.17 3.95
CA GLY A 50 4.35 -4.56 4.15
C GLY A 50 4.43 -5.39 2.87
N LEU A 51 3.91 -4.86 1.76
CA LEU A 51 4.00 -5.51 0.45
C LEU A 51 5.44 -5.54 -0.06
N GLY A 52 6.20 -4.45 0.11
CA GLY A 52 7.61 -4.41 -0.29
C GLY A 52 8.46 -5.44 0.45
N VAL A 53 8.28 -5.57 1.76
CA VAL A 53 8.95 -6.60 2.58
C VAL A 53 8.48 -8.00 2.18
N TRP A 54 7.18 -8.21 1.99
CA TRP A 54 6.64 -9.50 1.53
C TRP A 54 7.23 -9.91 0.18
N VAL A 55 7.21 -9.02 -0.81
CA VAL A 55 7.78 -9.28 -2.15
C VAL A 55 9.28 -9.50 -2.05
N GLY A 56 10.02 -8.70 -1.29
CA GLY A 56 11.46 -8.89 -1.10
C GLY A 56 11.79 -10.25 -0.45
N LEU A 57 11.07 -10.63 0.61
CA LEU A 57 11.23 -11.93 1.27
C LEU A 57 10.85 -13.08 0.34
N PHE A 58 9.74 -12.95 -0.38
CA PHE A 58 9.30 -13.98 -1.33
C PHE A 58 10.35 -14.14 -2.42
N GLN A 59 10.77 -13.09 -3.10
CA GLN A 59 11.75 -13.19 -4.19
C GLN A 59 13.13 -13.70 -3.72
N THR A 60 13.58 -13.38 -2.50
CA THR A 60 14.90 -13.81 -2.00
C THR A 60 14.92 -15.19 -1.35
N ARG A 61 13.81 -15.62 -0.73
CA ARG A 61 13.75 -16.86 0.06
C ARG A 61 12.82 -17.92 -0.51
N ARG A 62 12.07 -17.63 -1.58
CA ARG A 62 11.14 -18.57 -2.23
C ARG A 62 11.78 -19.92 -2.55
N SER A 63 13.00 -19.95 -3.07
CA SER A 63 13.72 -21.20 -3.38
C SER A 63 13.99 -22.06 -2.14
N GLN A 64 14.11 -21.43 -0.96
CA GLN A 64 14.32 -22.12 0.31
C GLN A 64 13.01 -22.66 0.92
N TRP A 65 11.84 -22.22 0.41
CA TRP A 65 10.53 -22.60 0.96
C TRP A 65 9.99 -23.89 0.35
N GLY A 66 10.66 -24.45 -0.66
CA GLY A 66 10.30 -25.72 -1.31
C GLY A 66 8.85 -25.74 -1.78
N ALA A 67 8.11 -26.79 -1.39
CA ALA A 67 6.71 -26.99 -1.79
C ALA A 67 5.76 -25.84 -1.40
N LEU A 68 6.04 -25.12 -0.30
CA LEU A 68 5.25 -23.95 0.09
C LEU A 68 5.54 -22.75 -0.83
N GLY A 69 6.80 -22.61 -1.25
CA GLY A 69 7.19 -21.64 -2.26
C GLY A 69 6.42 -21.86 -3.55
N ASP A 70 6.40 -23.09 -4.05
CA ASP A 70 5.67 -23.48 -5.27
C ASP A 70 4.16 -23.30 -5.14
N ALA A 71 3.55 -23.73 -4.03
CA ALA A 71 2.11 -23.58 -3.83
C ALA A 71 1.63 -22.11 -3.76
N LEU A 72 2.48 -21.20 -3.26
CA LEU A 72 2.21 -19.76 -3.20
C LEU A 72 2.53 -19.03 -4.51
N SER A 73 3.05 -19.74 -5.52
CA SER A 73 3.46 -19.20 -6.80
C SER A 73 2.29 -19.11 -7.74
N PHE A 74 1.91 -17.89 -8.13
CA PHE A 74 0.97 -17.74 -9.24
C PHE A 74 1.67 -17.88 -10.59
N THR A 75 2.91 -17.39 -10.71
CA THR A 75 3.72 -17.46 -11.94
C THR A 75 5.04 -18.12 -11.61
N GLN A 76 5.27 -19.34 -12.11
CA GLN A 76 6.54 -20.04 -11.96
C GLN A 76 7.48 -19.65 -13.12
N PRO A 77 8.72 -19.23 -12.83
CA PRO A 77 9.71 -18.98 -13.88
C PRO A 77 10.11 -20.32 -14.51
N MET A 78 9.92 -20.48 -15.83
CA MET A 78 10.22 -21.72 -16.56
C MET A 78 11.74 -22.04 -16.71
N GLY A 79 12.63 -21.29 -16.05
CA GLY A 79 14.08 -21.40 -16.25
C GLY A 79 14.93 -21.45 -14.98
N GLU A 80 14.32 -21.42 -13.79
CA GLU A 80 15.05 -21.51 -12.52
C GLU A 80 14.68 -22.82 -11.81
N PRO A 81 15.66 -23.61 -11.33
CA PRO A 81 15.43 -24.87 -10.62
C PRO A 81 14.85 -24.68 -9.22
#